data_AF-A0A3M1SF92-F1
#
_entry.id   AF-A0A3M1SF92-F1
#
_cell.length_a   1.000
_cell.length_b   1.000
_cell.length_c   1.000
_cell.angle_alpha   90.00
_cell.angle_beta   90.00
_cell.angle_gamma   90.00
#
_symmetry.space_group_name_H-M   'P 1'
#
loop_
_entity.id
_entity.type
_entity.pdbx_description
1 polymer ?
#
loop_
_entity_poly.entity_id
_entity_poly.type
_entity_poly.pdbx_seq_one_letter_code
_entity_poly.pdbx_strand_id
1 'polypeptide(L)'
;MAEWFRVIDLPENTRITFKPSCDRFWPPDVLGRFPLPREKMRGRHIVLDGAGAVWMYAHAAALAGAEHACDATVDRKGKNEAEDSLVGCRCELLPKDGLRSERLLYMSLRATPAVADAAVRKLVARQLDALRDTPPRDLVLAGRAGVDLYARAAYTAVKAGVRRVFCWSARDGLILVYDADGASLGRVENMPSWLEEHFPKPSRSIVVGVAGDPNRGKSVFSRVLDWDRAKKGIDGWMLDCDGQSPTPRWYLAGLSSEEAEQVNALRDECKRDWTPSMEALIASQLRRARRWFDVLIADLPGGKHNQKPPQRIPAGREQMFREIDALILLDDEENSTESHWRRALSVHGLEDRIAVVLRSGSPWDIPATLTLESLEGVCRGRITGLNRGRDPSELGREMQDSLDAIWQAVMASAEHNRPRQF
;
A
#
# COMPACT_ATOMS: atom_id res chain seq x y z
N MET A 1 -0.69 -22.97 -17.24
CA MET A 1 -1.20 -21.59 -17.29
C MET A 1 -0.51 -20.79 -16.20
N ALA A 2 0.03 -19.61 -16.50
CA ALA A 2 0.84 -18.85 -15.55
C ALA A 2 0.10 -18.59 -14.22
N GLU A 3 0.84 -18.73 -13.12
CA GLU A 3 0.34 -18.58 -11.74
C GLU A 3 -0.18 -17.15 -11.45
N TRP A 4 0.25 -16.17 -12.24
CA TRP A 4 0.16 -14.74 -11.90
C TRP A 4 -0.98 -13.97 -12.57
N PHE A 5 -1.48 -14.47 -13.70
CA PHE A 5 -2.57 -13.84 -14.42
C PHE A 5 -3.37 -14.84 -15.25
N ARG A 6 -4.58 -14.47 -15.62
CA ARG A 6 -5.43 -15.17 -16.57
C ARG A 6 -5.73 -14.25 -17.74
N VAL A 7 -5.58 -14.75 -18.95
CA VAL A 7 -5.98 -14.04 -20.17
C VAL A 7 -7.20 -14.72 -20.78
N ILE A 8 -8.28 -13.96 -20.95
CA ILE A 8 -9.49 -14.41 -21.63
C ILE A 8 -9.65 -13.56 -22.88
N ASP A 9 -9.76 -14.22 -24.02
CA ASP A 9 -10.05 -13.57 -25.29
C ASP A 9 -11.56 -13.64 -25.54
N LEU A 10 -12.23 -12.49 -25.50
CA LEU A 10 -13.67 -12.34 -25.70
C LEU A 10 -13.92 -11.68 -27.06
N PRO A 11 -15.07 -11.84 -27.73
CA PRO A 11 -15.29 -11.27 -29.07
C PRO A 11 -14.93 -9.78 -29.19
N GLU A 12 -15.22 -8.98 -28.16
CA GLU A 12 -15.07 -7.52 -28.18
C GLU A 12 -13.78 -7.01 -27.51
N ASN A 13 -13.16 -7.81 -26.64
CA ASN A 13 -12.01 -7.37 -25.86
C ASN A 13 -11.14 -8.54 -25.40
N THR A 14 -9.91 -8.24 -24.99
CA THR A 14 -9.04 -9.19 -24.30
C THR A 14 -8.92 -8.75 -22.85
N ARG A 15 -9.34 -9.63 -21.94
CA ARG A 15 -9.30 -9.39 -20.50
C ARG A 15 -8.08 -10.05 -19.86
N ILE A 16 -7.32 -9.29 -19.10
CA ILE A 16 -6.16 -9.74 -18.32
C ILE A 16 -6.47 -9.56 -16.84
N THR A 17 -6.67 -10.68 -16.15
CA THR A 17 -6.96 -10.71 -14.71
C THR A 17 -5.71 -11.10 -13.94
N PHE A 18 -5.17 -10.17 -13.17
CA PHE A 18 -4.06 -10.44 -12.26
C PHE A 18 -4.54 -11.23 -11.04
N LYS A 19 -3.91 -12.37 -10.79
CA LYS A 19 -4.22 -13.23 -9.67
C LYS A 19 -3.52 -12.72 -8.41
N PRO A 20 -4.15 -12.87 -7.22
CA PRO A 20 -3.48 -12.55 -5.96
C PRO A 20 -2.22 -13.40 -5.81
N SER A 21 -1.12 -12.78 -5.39
CA SER A 21 0.07 -13.51 -4.94
C SER A 21 -0.18 -14.03 -3.52
N CYS A 22 0.10 -15.31 -3.28
CA CYS A 22 0.04 -15.90 -1.94
C CYS A 22 1.07 -15.24 -1.01
N ASP A 23 2.24 -14.89 -1.56
CA ASP A 23 3.26 -14.13 -0.83
C ASP A 23 2.89 -12.64 -0.70
N ARG A 24 1.74 -12.21 -1.24
CA ARG A 24 1.30 -10.82 -1.49
C ARG A 24 2.19 -9.99 -2.38
N PHE A 25 3.48 -10.30 -2.46
CA PHE A 25 4.44 -9.62 -3.29
C PHE A 25 4.49 -10.37 -4.62
N TRP A 26 4.43 -9.63 -5.71
CA TRP A 26 4.83 -10.17 -7.00
C TRP A 26 6.31 -9.90 -7.11
N PRO A 27 7.16 -10.91 -7.28
CA PRO A 27 8.56 -10.65 -7.52
C PRO A 27 8.65 -9.94 -8.89
N PRO A 28 9.34 -8.79 -9.01
CA PRO A 28 9.33 -8.00 -10.25
C PRO A 28 9.78 -8.78 -11.48
N ASP A 29 10.66 -9.79 -11.31
CA ASP A 29 11.14 -10.68 -12.37
C ASP A 29 10.04 -11.55 -13.00
N VAL A 30 8.82 -11.59 -12.43
CA VAL A 30 7.64 -12.21 -13.02
C VAL A 30 7.35 -11.67 -14.42
N LEU A 31 7.66 -10.39 -14.69
CA LEU A 31 7.45 -9.77 -16.00
C LEU A 31 8.29 -10.43 -17.09
N GLY A 32 9.53 -10.80 -16.77
CA GLY A 32 10.42 -11.48 -17.71
C GLY A 32 10.16 -12.99 -17.78
N ARG A 33 9.84 -13.61 -16.64
CA ARG A 33 9.61 -15.07 -16.56
C ARG A 33 8.28 -15.54 -17.15
N PHE A 34 7.25 -14.70 -17.04
CA PHE A 34 5.89 -15.01 -17.48
C PHE A 34 5.35 -13.86 -18.35
N PRO A 35 5.86 -13.70 -19.59
CA PRO A 35 5.47 -12.59 -20.45
C PRO A 35 3.98 -12.66 -20.82
N LEU A 36 3.35 -11.49 -20.93
CA LEU A 36 1.98 -11.38 -21.44
C LEU A 36 1.93 -11.72 -22.94
N PRO A 37 0.84 -12.37 -23.41
CA PRO A 37 0.68 -12.74 -24.82
C PRO A 37 0.42 -11.50 -25.69
N ARG A 38 1.48 -10.99 -26.31
CA ARG A 38 1.49 -9.74 -27.10
C ARG A 38 0.54 -9.82 -28.30
N GLU A 39 0.47 -10.98 -28.95
CA GLU A 39 -0.39 -11.25 -30.09
C GLU A 39 -1.89 -11.05 -29.78
N LYS A 40 -2.28 -11.27 -28.53
CA LYS A 40 -3.68 -11.09 -28.08
C LYS A 40 -4.05 -9.64 -27.85
N MET A 41 -3.09 -8.71 -27.88
CA MET A 41 -3.36 -7.29 -27.62
C MET A 41 -3.64 -6.48 -28.89
N ARG A 42 -3.13 -6.93 -30.03
CA ARG A 42 -3.06 -6.14 -31.26
C ARG A 42 -4.44 -5.77 -31.81
N GLY A 43 -4.72 -4.47 -31.92
CA GLY A 43 -5.99 -3.97 -32.45
C GLY A 43 -7.21 -4.30 -31.58
N ARG A 44 -7.01 -4.67 -30.32
CA ARG A 44 -8.08 -5.06 -29.37
C ARG A 44 -8.30 -3.97 -28.32
N HIS A 45 -9.47 -3.98 -27.71
CA HIS A 45 -9.71 -3.31 -26.43
C HIS A 45 -9.14 -4.19 -25.30
N ILE A 46 -8.25 -3.65 -24.47
CA ILE A 46 -7.65 -4.40 -23.36
C ILE A 46 -8.31 -4.00 -22.04
N VAL A 47 -8.84 -4.99 -21.32
CA VAL A 47 -9.41 -4.80 -19.98
C VAL A 47 -8.49 -5.42 -18.95
N LEU A 48 -8.00 -4.63 -18.00
CA LEU A 48 -7.15 -5.07 -16.91
C LEU A 48 -7.96 -5.11 -15.60
N ASP A 49 -7.87 -6.21 -14.86
CA ASP A 49 -8.51 -6.33 -13.54
C ASP A 49 -7.74 -7.24 -12.59
N GLY A 50 -8.27 -7.41 -11.37
CA GLY A 50 -7.73 -8.32 -10.36
C GLY A 50 -6.76 -7.68 -9.36
N ALA A 51 -5.98 -8.51 -8.69
CA ALA A 51 -5.24 -8.13 -7.49
C ALA A 51 -3.82 -7.61 -7.73
N GLY A 52 -3.41 -7.38 -8.98
CA GLY A 52 -2.02 -7.08 -9.35
C GLY A 52 -1.44 -5.81 -8.71
N ALA A 53 -0.12 -5.75 -8.60
CA ALA A 53 0.59 -4.54 -8.19
C ALA A 53 0.51 -3.45 -9.27
N VAL A 54 0.67 -2.19 -8.85
CA VAL A 54 0.58 -1.01 -9.75
C VAL A 54 1.48 -1.11 -10.99
N TRP A 55 2.69 -1.65 -10.82
CA TRP A 55 3.65 -1.84 -11.91
C TRP A 55 3.23 -2.95 -12.89
N MET A 56 2.42 -3.93 -12.47
CA MET A 56 1.87 -4.96 -13.37
C MET A 56 0.83 -4.36 -14.32
N TYR A 57 -0.03 -3.49 -13.79
CA TYR A 57 -1.00 -2.74 -14.59
C TYR A 57 -0.29 -1.79 -15.57
N ALA A 58 0.75 -1.08 -15.11
CA ALA A 58 1.58 -0.26 -15.98
C ALA A 58 2.24 -1.08 -17.09
N HIS A 59 2.81 -2.24 -16.76
CA HIS A 59 3.42 -3.16 -17.73
C HIS A 59 2.43 -3.62 -18.80
N ALA A 60 1.27 -4.15 -18.40
CA ALA A 60 0.26 -4.65 -19.34
C ALA A 60 -0.25 -3.54 -20.27
N ALA A 61 -0.48 -2.34 -19.73
CA ALA A 61 -0.92 -1.20 -20.50
C ALA A 61 0.18 -0.66 -21.44
N ALA A 62 1.44 -0.66 -21.01
CA ALA A 62 2.58 -0.34 -21.86
C ALA A 62 2.70 -1.32 -23.04
N LEU A 63 2.58 -2.63 -22.79
CA LEU A 63 2.58 -3.63 -23.85
C LEU A 63 1.40 -3.45 -24.81
N ALA A 64 0.20 -3.16 -24.31
CA ALA A 64 -0.95 -2.85 -25.15
C ALA A 64 -0.69 -1.63 -26.05
N GLY A 65 0.00 -0.60 -25.53
CA GLY A 65 0.44 0.55 -26.32
C GLY A 65 1.44 0.16 -27.42
N ALA A 66 2.42 -0.68 -27.09
CA ALA A 66 3.43 -1.16 -28.04
C ALA A 66 2.84 -2.04 -29.15
N GLU A 67 1.82 -2.84 -28.84
CA GLU A 67 1.16 -3.72 -29.80
C GLU A 67 0.03 -3.04 -30.57
N HIS A 68 -0.10 -1.72 -30.46
CA HIS A 68 -1.15 -0.94 -31.13
C HIS A 68 -2.56 -1.45 -30.79
N ALA A 69 -2.81 -1.82 -29.54
CA ALA A 69 -4.17 -2.02 -29.03
C ALA A 69 -4.99 -0.73 -29.22
N CYS A 70 -6.30 -0.86 -29.41
CA CYS A 70 -7.20 0.28 -29.55
C CYS A 70 -7.10 1.20 -28.33
N ASP A 71 -7.10 0.60 -27.14
CA ASP A 71 -6.99 1.22 -25.82
C ASP A 71 -6.76 0.15 -24.74
N ALA A 72 -6.44 0.61 -23.53
CA ALA A 72 -6.32 -0.21 -22.33
C ALA A 72 -7.06 0.46 -21.18
N THR A 73 -7.99 -0.25 -20.56
CA THR A 73 -8.80 0.21 -19.43
C THR A 73 -8.60 -0.68 -18.21
N VAL A 74 -8.85 -0.12 -17.04
CA VAL A 74 -8.86 -0.88 -15.79
C VAL A 74 -10.29 -0.98 -15.30
N ASP A 75 -10.77 -2.20 -15.09
CA ASP A 75 -12.08 -2.45 -14.49
C ASP A 75 -11.95 -2.44 -12.96
N ARG A 76 -12.43 -1.36 -12.33
CA ARG A 76 -12.43 -1.20 -10.87
C ARG A 76 -13.76 -1.72 -10.32
N LYS A 77 -13.72 -2.84 -9.60
CA LYS A 77 -14.86 -3.29 -8.79
C LYS A 77 -14.96 -2.42 -7.53
N GLY A 78 -16.00 -1.59 -7.44
CA GLY A 78 -16.37 -0.84 -6.23
C GLY A 78 -16.99 0.51 -6.52
N LYS A 79 -18.15 0.80 -5.91
CA LYS A 79 -18.74 2.15 -5.87
C LYS A 79 -18.18 2.85 -4.65
N ASN A 80 -17.19 3.73 -4.83
CA ASN A 80 -16.85 4.67 -3.77
C ASN A 80 -17.67 5.93 -3.99
N GLU A 81 -18.22 6.48 -2.91
CA GLU A 81 -18.64 7.88 -2.90
C GLU A 81 -17.44 8.71 -3.33
N ALA A 82 -17.60 9.44 -4.43
CA ALA A 82 -16.52 10.16 -5.07
C ALA A 82 -16.90 11.62 -5.26
N GLU A 83 -15.99 12.51 -4.91
CA GLU A 83 -16.16 13.95 -5.04
C GLU A 83 -15.36 14.50 -6.22
N ASP A 84 -15.84 15.57 -6.83
CA ASP A 84 -15.13 16.29 -7.89
C ASP A 84 -13.97 17.17 -7.36
N SER A 85 -13.75 17.20 -6.04
CA SER A 85 -12.69 17.99 -5.42
C SER A 85 -11.30 17.45 -5.79
N LEU A 86 -10.43 18.36 -6.26
CA LEU A 86 -9.01 18.10 -6.55
C LEU A 86 -8.08 18.65 -5.46
N VAL A 87 -8.61 19.07 -4.32
CA VAL A 87 -7.80 19.62 -3.21
C VAL A 87 -6.81 18.55 -2.74
N GLY A 88 -5.52 18.90 -2.71
CA GLY A 88 -4.45 17.97 -2.34
C GLY A 88 -4.04 16.97 -3.44
N CYS A 89 -4.71 17.00 -4.60
CA CYS A 89 -4.31 16.23 -5.77
C CYS A 89 -3.25 16.97 -6.59
N ARG A 90 -2.28 16.22 -7.12
CA ARG A 90 -1.18 16.74 -7.93
C ARG A 90 -0.87 15.77 -9.08
N CYS A 91 -0.67 16.29 -10.28
CA CYS A 91 -0.18 15.54 -11.42
C CYS A 91 0.78 16.42 -12.23
N GLU A 92 2.05 16.04 -12.25
CA GLU A 92 3.11 16.85 -12.84
C GLU A 92 4.06 16.02 -13.67
N LEU A 93 4.45 16.59 -14.81
CA LEU A 93 5.48 16.03 -15.67
C LEU A 93 6.76 16.86 -15.52
N LEU A 94 7.73 16.30 -14.81
CA LEU A 94 8.97 16.97 -14.41
C LEU A 94 10.13 16.47 -15.30
N PRO A 95 10.90 17.37 -15.94
CA PRO A 95 12.08 16.99 -16.71
C PRO A 95 13.29 16.76 -15.80
N LYS A 96 14.20 15.86 -16.21
CA LYS A 96 15.54 15.77 -15.61
C LYS A 96 16.39 16.95 -16.04
N ASP A 97 16.78 17.86 -15.15
CA ASP A 97 17.80 18.92 -15.34
C ASP A 97 17.84 19.58 -16.74
N GLY A 98 16.67 19.92 -17.30
CA GLY A 98 16.57 20.52 -18.64
C GLY A 98 16.79 19.57 -19.83
N LEU A 99 17.12 18.31 -19.60
CA LEU A 99 17.17 17.26 -20.62
C LEU A 99 15.75 16.80 -20.99
N ARG A 100 15.47 16.77 -22.30
CA ARG A 100 14.18 16.28 -22.82
C ARG A 100 14.06 14.76 -22.80
N SER A 101 15.17 14.03 -22.65
CA SER A 101 15.21 12.57 -22.81
C SER A 101 14.63 11.79 -21.65
N GLU A 102 14.58 12.35 -20.44
CA GLU A 102 14.13 11.64 -19.24
C GLU A 102 13.14 12.50 -18.47
N ARG A 103 12.00 11.92 -18.08
CA ARG A 103 10.95 12.63 -17.34
C ARG A 103 10.39 11.78 -16.20
N LEU A 104 9.91 12.45 -15.17
CA LEU A 104 9.08 11.91 -14.11
C LEU A 104 7.63 12.39 -14.31
N LEU A 105 6.68 11.46 -14.42
CA LEU A 105 5.27 11.75 -14.19
C LEU A 105 4.94 11.42 -12.72
N TYR A 106 4.85 12.47 -11.90
CA TYR A 106 4.49 12.34 -10.49
C TYR A 106 2.99 12.53 -10.31
N MET A 107 2.32 11.56 -9.72
CA MET A 107 0.88 11.53 -9.50
C MET A 107 0.57 11.32 -8.02
N SER A 108 -0.11 12.27 -7.39
CA SER A 108 -0.58 12.18 -6.02
C SER A 108 -2.07 12.47 -5.98
N LEU A 109 -2.90 11.44 -5.83
CA LEU A 109 -4.32 11.55 -5.56
C LEU A 109 -4.53 11.40 -4.05
N ARG A 110 -4.61 12.53 -3.35
CA ARG A 110 -5.00 12.58 -1.94
C ARG A 110 -6.45 13.03 -1.87
N ALA A 111 -7.39 12.08 -1.80
CA ALA A 111 -8.74 12.45 -1.42
C ALA A 111 -9.36 11.34 -0.56
N THR A 112 -9.97 11.78 0.52
CA THR A 112 -10.92 11.02 1.31
C THR A 112 -12.08 12.00 1.53
N PRO A 113 -13.22 11.83 0.82
CA PRO A 113 -13.60 10.71 -0.04
C PRO A 113 -12.81 10.63 -1.36
N ALA A 114 -12.97 9.54 -2.13
CA ALA A 114 -12.19 9.34 -3.37
C ALA A 114 -12.47 10.44 -4.41
N VAL A 115 -11.52 10.74 -5.29
CA VAL A 115 -11.75 11.67 -6.40
C VAL A 115 -12.57 11.00 -7.49
N ALA A 116 -13.60 11.68 -8.00
CA ALA A 116 -14.40 11.22 -9.13
C ALA A 116 -13.54 11.00 -10.39
N ASP A 117 -13.81 9.93 -11.13
CA ASP A 117 -13.03 9.56 -12.32
C ASP A 117 -12.98 10.70 -13.36
N ALA A 118 -14.06 11.47 -13.51
CA ALA A 118 -14.10 12.62 -14.41
C ALA A 118 -13.10 13.72 -14.00
N ALA A 119 -13.03 14.04 -12.71
CA ALA A 119 -12.06 14.99 -12.17
C ALA A 119 -10.63 14.47 -12.30
N VAL A 120 -10.39 13.18 -12.03
CA VAL A 120 -9.09 12.52 -12.26
C VAL A 120 -8.68 12.62 -13.73
N ARG A 121 -9.60 12.36 -14.68
CA ARG A 121 -9.31 12.48 -16.12
C ARG A 121 -8.89 13.90 -16.49
N LYS A 122 -9.58 14.91 -15.97
CA LYS A 122 -9.23 16.34 -16.20
C LYS A 122 -7.85 16.67 -15.64
N LEU A 123 -7.56 16.23 -14.41
CA LEU A 123 -6.27 16.48 -13.75
C LEU A 123 -5.09 15.94 -14.56
N VAL A 124 -5.21 14.73 -15.12
CA VAL A 124 -4.11 14.10 -15.85
C VAL A 124 -4.05 14.45 -17.34
N ALA A 125 -5.15 14.93 -17.94
CA ALA A 125 -5.24 15.17 -19.38
C ALA A 125 -4.08 16.01 -19.92
N ARG A 126 -3.82 17.15 -19.29
CA ARG A 126 -2.73 18.06 -19.69
C ARG A 126 -1.37 17.37 -19.75
N GLN A 127 -1.05 16.51 -18.77
CA GLN A 127 0.25 15.83 -18.73
C GLN A 127 0.33 14.68 -19.72
N LEU A 128 -0.78 14.00 -19.97
CA LEU A 128 -0.86 12.97 -21.01
C LEU A 128 -0.74 13.58 -22.41
N ASP A 129 -1.32 14.75 -22.66
CA ASP A 129 -1.16 15.48 -23.93
C ASP A 129 0.29 15.94 -24.11
N ALA A 130 0.91 16.51 -23.07
CA ALA A 130 2.33 16.87 -23.11
C ALA A 130 3.28 15.67 -23.34
N LEU A 131 2.91 14.47 -22.86
CA LEU A 131 3.63 13.22 -23.15
C LEU A 131 3.48 12.78 -24.62
N ARG A 132 2.32 13.02 -25.24
CA ARG A 132 2.10 12.72 -26.67
C ARG A 132 2.86 13.68 -27.57
N ASP A 133 2.83 14.96 -27.24
CA ASP A 133 3.41 16.02 -28.07
C ASP A 133 4.94 16.02 -28.01
N THR A 134 5.52 15.63 -26.86
CA THR A 134 6.97 15.59 -26.68
C THR A 134 7.34 14.39 -25.79
N PRO A 135 7.33 13.16 -26.37
CA PRO A 135 7.64 11.95 -25.63
C PRO A 135 9.11 11.97 -25.18
N PRO A 136 9.41 11.70 -23.90
CA PRO A 136 10.79 11.46 -23.48
C PRO A 136 11.28 10.11 -24.05
N ARG A 137 12.59 9.88 -24.01
CA ARG A 137 13.14 8.55 -24.25
C ARG A 137 12.73 7.60 -23.11
N ASP A 138 12.85 8.07 -21.88
CA ASP A 138 12.56 7.30 -20.67
C ASP A 138 11.57 8.06 -19.77
N LEU A 139 10.59 7.33 -19.23
CA LEU A 139 9.58 7.86 -18.33
C LEU A 139 9.57 7.10 -17.02
N VAL A 140 9.56 7.83 -15.91
CA VAL A 140 9.30 7.28 -14.58
C VAL A 140 7.89 7.64 -14.16
N LEU A 141 7.10 6.65 -13.76
CA LEU A 141 5.80 6.82 -13.14
C LEU A 141 5.94 6.67 -11.63
N ALA A 142 5.50 7.66 -10.85
CA ALA A 142 5.58 7.59 -9.40
C ALA A 142 4.47 8.35 -8.68
N GLY A 143 4.41 8.14 -7.37
CA GLY A 143 3.51 8.81 -6.44
C GLY A 143 2.30 7.97 -6.03
N ARG A 144 1.41 8.56 -5.23
CA ARG A 144 0.22 7.88 -4.68
C ARG A 144 -0.96 8.01 -5.64
N ALA A 145 -1.14 7.04 -6.53
CA ALA A 145 -2.26 7.01 -7.47
C ALA A 145 -2.84 5.60 -7.62
N GLY A 146 -4.06 5.52 -8.13
CA GLY A 146 -4.69 4.25 -8.48
C GLY A 146 -4.01 3.57 -9.67
N VAL A 147 -4.19 2.25 -9.77
CA VAL A 147 -3.56 1.42 -10.82
C VAL A 147 -3.99 1.81 -12.25
N ASP A 148 -5.17 2.39 -12.39
CA ASP A 148 -5.72 2.91 -13.65
C ASP A 148 -4.93 4.10 -14.21
N LEU A 149 -4.45 5.01 -13.37
CA LEU A 149 -3.66 6.15 -13.78
C LEU A 149 -2.28 5.71 -14.26
N TYR A 150 -1.67 4.79 -13.53
CA TYR A 150 -0.42 4.16 -13.94
C TYR A 150 -0.58 3.42 -15.27
N ALA A 151 -1.64 2.63 -15.44
CA ALA A 151 -1.95 1.96 -16.70
C ALA A 151 -2.14 2.98 -17.85
N ARG A 152 -2.97 4.01 -17.62
CA ARG A 152 -3.26 5.04 -18.64
C ARG A 152 -2.03 5.83 -19.06
N ALA A 153 -1.19 6.22 -18.09
CA ALA A 153 0.06 6.92 -18.34
C ALA A 153 1.04 6.04 -19.13
N ALA A 154 1.20 4.78 -18.73
CA ALA A 154 2.09 3.83 -19.39
C ALA A 154 1.65 3.55 -20.84
N TYR A 155 0.35 3.27 -21.06
CA TYR A 155 -0.21 3.09 -22.41
C TYR A 155 0.03 4.33 -23.28
N THR A 156 -0.27 5.52 -22.76
CA THR A 156 -0.12 6.78 -23.50
C THR A 156 1.34 7.05 -23.86
N ALA A 157 2.25 6.86 -22.90
CA ALA A 157 3.68 7.06 -23.07
C ALA A 157 4.26 6.16 -24.18
N VAL A 158 3.98 4.86 -24.13
CA VAL A 158 4.52 3.92 -25.12
C VAL A 158 3.90 4.15 -26.50
N LYS A 159 2.59 4.44 -26.58
CA LYS A 159 1.94 4.82 -27.85
C LYS A 159 2.53 6.09 -28.47
N ALA A 160 3.03 7.00 -27.64
CA ALA A 160 3.72 8.21 -28.06
C ALA A 160 5.19 7.98 -28.47
N GLY A 161 5.75 6.78 -28.24
CA GLY A 161 7.12 6.44 -28.63
C GLY A 161 8.15 6.49 -27.50
N VAL A 162 7.72 6.53 -26.23
CA VAL A 162 8.63 6.34 -25.08
C VAL A 162 9.26 4.95 -25.16
N ARG A 163 10.59 4.88 -25.05
CA ARG A 163 11.35 3.62 -25.19
C ARG A 163 11.41 2.80 -23.91
N ARG A 164 11.46 3.47 -22.76
CA ARG A 164 11.50 2.79 -21.45
C ARG A 164 10.52 3.43 -20.48
N VAL A 165 9.78 2.59 -19.77
CA VAL A 165 8.89 3.03 -18.69
C VAL A 165 9.31 2.34 -17.41
N PHE A 166 9.53 3.14 -16.38
CA PHE A 166 9.79 2.70 -15.02
C PHE A 166 8.58 3.01 -14.14
N CYS A 167 8.29 2.13 -13.20
CA CYS A 167 7.28 2.36 -12.17
C CYS A 167 7.96 2.35 -10.82
N TRP A 168 7.83 3.43 -10.07
CA TRP A 168 8.27 3.48 -8.69
C TRP A 168 7.10 3.27 -7.74
N SER A 169 7.28 2.37 -6.77
CA SER A 169 6.41 2.28 -5.59
C SER A 169 7.29 2.16 -4.35
N ALA A 170 6.83 2.68 -3.21
CA ALA A 170 7.60 2.53 -1.98
C ALA A 170 7.73 1.05 -1.55
N ARG A 171 6.75 0.23 -1.93
CA ARG A 171 6.77 -1.22 -1.70
C ARG A 171 7.82 -1.95 -2.56
N ASP A 172 7.93 -1.61 -3.83
CA ASP A 172 8.66 -2.46 -4.78
C ASP A 172 9.95 -1.79 -5.30
N GLY A 173 10.12 -0.49 -5.07
CA GLY A 173 11.24 0.28 -5.60
C GLY A 173 10.98 0.73 -7.04
N LEU A 174 12.05 1.07 -7.76
CA LEU A 174 11.99 1.49 -9.16
C LEU A 174 12.09 0.25 -10.06
N ILE A 175 11.00 -0.12 -10.73
CA ILE A 175 10.94 -1.31 -11.59
C ILE A 175 10.88 -0.89 -13.05
N LEU A 176 11.69 -1.51 -13.90
CA LEU A 176 11.56 -1.39 -15.36
C LEU A 176 10.36 -2.23 -15.84
N VAL A 177 9.27 -1.55 -16.21
CA VAL A 177 8.01 -2.19 -16.62
C VAL A 177 7.84 -2.26 -18.14
N TYR A 178 8.61 -1.50 -18.90
CA TYR A 178 8.63 -1.58 -20.36
C TYR A 178 9.99 -1.18 -20.90
N ASP A 179 10.46 -1.94 -21.88
CA ASP A 179 11.69 -1.68 -22.62
C ASP A 179 11.48 -2.09 -24.08
N ALA A 180 11.57 -1.13 -24.99
CA ALA A 180 11.41 -1.36 -26.43
C ALA A 180 12.45 -2.34 -26.99
N ASP A 181 13.64 -2.41 -26.38
CA ASP A 181 14.72 -3.31 -26.77
C ASP A 181 14.60 -4.70 -26.09
N GLY A 182 13.65 -4.86 -25.15
CA GLY A 182 13.29 -6.12 -24.52
C GLY A 182 14.31 -6.69 -23.51
N ALA A 183 15.30 -5.91 -23.09
CA ALA A 183 16.51 -6.47 -22.46
C ALA A 183 16.50 -6.57 -20.93
N SER A 184 15.48 -6.10 -20.20
CA SER A 184 15.56 -6.02 -18.71
C SER A 184 14.22 -5.91 -17.96
N LEU A 185 13.13 -6.46 -18.50
CA LEU A 185 11.81 -6.37 -17.84
C LEU A 185 11.81 -6.98 -16.43
N GLY A 186 11.23 -6.26 -15.48
CA GLY A 186 11.15 -6.71 -14.09
C GLY A 186 12.41 -6.45 -13.26
N ARG A 187 13.45 -5.82 -13.82
CA ARG A 187 14.63 -5.42 -13.05
C ARG A 187 14.26 -4.29 -12.07
N VAL A 188 14.69 -4.44 -10.82
CA VAL A 188 14.67 -3.38 -9.81
C VAL A 188 15.95 -2.57 -9.96
N GLU A 189 15.82 -1.28 -10.23
CA GLU A 189 16.93 -0.35 -10.36
C GLU A 189 17.10 0.50 -9.10
N ASN A 190 18.32 0.97 -8.89
CA ASN A 190 18.57 2.01 -7.90
C ASN A 190 17.93 3.32 -8.35
N MET A 191 17.44 4.11 -7.39
CA MET A 191 16.91 5.43 -7.67
C MET A 191 18.05 6.35 -8.12
N PRO A 192 18.00 6.95 -9.33
CA PRO A 192 18.98 7.95 -9.72
C PRO A 192 18.86 9.22 -8.85
N SER A 193 19.96 9.94 -8.64
CA SER A 193 19.98 11.15 -7.78
C SER A 193 18.98 12.23 -8.24
N TRP A 194 18.93 12.52 -9.54
CA TRP A 194 17.99 13.50 -10.11
C TRP A 194 16.53 13.15 -9.78
N LEU A 195 16.21 11.85 -9.75
CA LEU A 195 14.88 11.40 -9.41
C LEU A 195 14.62 11.59 -7.92
N GLU A 196 15.58 11.23 -7.06
CA GLU A 196 15.50 11.47 -5.61
C GLU A 196 15.27 12.95 -5.25
N GLU A 197 15.79 13.88 -6.04
CA GLU A 197 15.61 15.32 -5.86
C GLU A 197 14.18 15.80 -6.15
N HIS A 198 13.45 15.13 -7.05
CA HIS A 198 12.08 15.49 -7.39
C HIS A 198 11.02 14.86 -6.48
N PHE A 199 11.37 13.78 -5.78
CA PHE A 199 10.44 13.18 -4.84
C PHE A 199 10.23 14.08 -3.61
N PRO A 200 8.98 14.26 -3.14
CA PRO A 200 8.73 14.97 -1.90
C PRO A 200 9.51 14.35 -0.75
N LYS A 201 10.31 15.16 -0.08
CA LYS A 201 11.02 14.75 1.14
C LYS A 201 10.10 14.98 2.32
N PRO A 202 9.90 13.98 3.20
CA PRO A 202 9.09 14.16 4.37
C PRO A 202 9.75 15.21 5.27
N SER A 203 8.94 16.13 5.79
CA SER A 203 9.37 17.06 6.82
C SER A 203 9.86 16.29 8.06
N ARG A 204 9.21 15.15 8.31
CA ARG A 204 9.53 14.24 9.39
C ARG A 204 8.97 12.86 9.07
N SER A 205 9.80 11.82 8.99
CA SER A 205 9.31 10.45 8.77
C SER A 205 9.20 9.60 10.04
N ILE A 206 8.00 9.14 10.36
CA ILE A 206 7.68 8.30 11.53
C ILE A 206 7.06 6.99 11.08
N VAL A 207 7.49 5.88 11.67
CA VAL A 207 6.87 4.57 11.49
C VAL A 207 6.08 4.18 12.73
N VAL A 208 4.77 4.10 12.60
CA VAL A 208 3.83 3.72 13.67
C VAL A 208 3.49 2.24 13.49
N GLY A 209 3.82 1.41 14.47
CA GLY A 209 3.45 0.00 14.48
C GLY A 209 2.16 -0.24 15.24
N VAL A 210 1.22 -0.96 14.65
CA VAL A 210 0.01 -1.44 15.33
C VAL A 210 0.21 -2.92 15.66
N ALA A 211 0.39 -3.23 16.94
CA ALA A 211 0.70 -4.56 17.47
C ALA A 211 -0.40 -5.06 18.42
N GLY A 212 -0.32 -6.33 18.82
CA GLY A 212 -1.35 -7.00 19.64
C GLY A 212 -1.60 -8.43 19.22
N ASP A 213 -2.27 -9.20 20.07
CA ASP A 213 -2.56 -10.61 19.79
C ASP A 213 -3.53 -10.76 18.58
N PRO A 214 -3.63 -11.95 17.97
CA PRO A 214 -4.57 -12.22 16.87
C PRO A 214 -6.02 -11.83 17.24
N ASN A 215 -6.78 -11.42 16.23
CA ASN A 215 -8.21 -11.09 16.34
C ASN A 215 -8.59 -9.93 17.28
N ARG A 216 -7.63 -9.05 17.64
CA ARG A 216 -7.87 -7.82 18.42
C ARG A 216 -8.16 -6.57 17.58
N GLY A 217 -8.63 -6.73 16.34
CA GLY A 217 -8.97 -5.58 15.50
C GLY A 217 -7.79 -4.77 14.92
N LYS A 218 -6.52 -5.19 15.09
CA LYS A 218 -5.32 -4.49 14.57
C LYS A 218 -5.45 -3.97 13.13
N SER A 219 -5.71 -4.86 12.17
CA SER A 219 -5.82 -4.50 10.76
C SER A 219 -7.00 -3.58 10.45
N VAL A 220 -8.06 -3.61 11.27
CA VAL A 220 -9.19 -2.68 11.15
C VAL A 220 -8.75 -1.31 11.67
N PHE A 221 -8.14 -1.26 12.85
CA PHE A 221 -7.66 -0.02 13.45
C PHE A 221 -6.56 0.65 12.63
N SER A 222 -5.61 -0.10 12.06
CA SER A 222 -4.59 0.41 11.12
C SER A 222 -5.22 1.14 9.93
N ARG A 223 -6.37 0.67 9.43
CA ARG A 223 -7.10 1.32 8.34
C ARG A 223 -7.85 2.57 8.80
N VAL A 224 -8.40 2.56 10.02
CA VAL A 224 -8.99 3.76 10.64
C VAL A 224 -7.94 4.85 10.80
N LEU A 225 -6.74 4.51 11.27
CA LEU A 225 -5.60 5.43 11.34
C LEU A 225 -5.18 5.92 9.95
N ASP A 226 -5.12 5.06 8.93
CA ASP A 226 -4.75 5.48 7.56
C ASP A 226 -5.78 6.42 6.93
N TRP A 227 -7.06 6.20 7.22
CA TRP A 227 -8.16 7.08 6.84
C TRP A 227 -8.03 8.44 7.53
N ASP A 228 -7.86 8.46 8.85
CA ASP A 228 -7.78 9.71 9.62
C ASP A 228 -6.52 10.52 9.24
N ARG A 229 -5.38 9.86 9.06
CA ARG A 229 -4.17 10.45 8.48
C ARG A 229 -4.45 11.13 7.14
N ALA A 230 -5.18 10.45 6.23
CA ALA A 230 -5.51 11.00 4.92
C ALA A 230 -6.43 12.23 5.04
N LYS A 231 -7.43 12.18 5.92
CA LYS A 231 -8.34 13.29 6.23
C LYS A 231 -7.59 14.51 6.76
N LYS A 232 -6.56 14.32 7.59
CA LYS A 232 -5.69 15.38 8.12
C LYS A 232 -4.67 15.91 7.10
N GLY A 233 -4.62 15.36 5.88
CA GLY A 233 -3.69 15.79 4.83
C GLY A 233 -2.23 15.38 5.07
N ILE A 234 -1.96 14.57 6.09
CA ILE A 234 -0.60 14.10 6.44
C ILE A 234 -0.13 13.14 5.34
N ASP A 235 1.07 13.33 4.79
CA ASP A 235 1.57 12.38 3.79
C ASP A 235 1.92 11.04 4.44
N GLY A 236 1.46 9.95 3.84
CA GLY A 236 1.74 8.66 4.42
C GLY A 236 1.15 7.47 3.72
N TRP A 237 1.51 6.30 4.25
CA TRP A 237 1.11 5.01 3.72
C TRP A 237 1.00 3.97 4.83
N MET A 238 -0.09 3.20 4.84
CA MET A 238 -0.21 1.95 5.57
C MET A 238 0.37 0.74 4.82
N LEU A 239 1.29 0.01 5.46
CA LEU A 239 1.86 -1.25 5.00
C LEU A 239 1.34 -2.42 5.85
N ASP A 240 0.78 -3.43 5.19
CA ASP A 240 0.44 -4.72 5.82
C ASP A 240 1.73 -5.53 6.00
N CYS A 241 2.20 -5.64 7.25
CA CYS A 241 3.45 -6.31 7.60
C CYS A 241 3.22 -7.75 8.11
N ASP A 242 1.98 -8.24 8.16
CA ASP A 242 1.70 -9.62 8.59
C ASP A 242 1.90 -10.61 7.44
N GLY A 243 3.16 -10.76 7.00
CA GLY A 243 3.69 -11.68 5.98
C GLY A 243 3.06 -13.09 5.93
N GLN A 244 2.71 -13.65 7.09
CA GLN A 244 2.22 -15.01 7.24
C GLN A 244 0.70 -15.15 7.05
N SER A 245 -0.08 -14.14 7.45
CA SER A 245 -1.55 -14.22 7.43
C SER A 245 -2.17 -12.93 6.90
N PRO A 246 -1.97 -12.65 5.60
CA PRO A 246 -2.34 -11.38 4.98
C PRO A 246 -3.79 -10.96 5.21
N THR A 247 -4.02 -9.65 5.32
CA THR A 247 -5.37 -9.05 5.31
C THR A 247 -5.51 -8.04 4.16
N PRO A 248 -5.40 -8.52 2.91
CA PRO A 248 -5.33 -7.64 1.75
C PRO A 248 -6.68 -6.99 1.47
N ARG A 249 -6.69 -5.92 0.67
CA ARG A 249 -7.93 -5.20 0.34
C ARG A 249 -8.94 -6.07 -0.40
N TRP A 250 -8.50 -6.93 -1.32
CA TRP A 250 -9.39 -7.85 -2.04
C TRP A 250 -10.10 -8.82 -1.10
N TYR A 251 -9.42 -9.26 -0.02
CA TYR A 251 -10.01 -10.16 0.97
C TYR A 251 -11.15 -9.45 1.71
N LEU A 252 -10.90 -8.25 2.25
CA LEU A 252 -11.96 -7.53 2.96
C LEU A 252 -13.12 -7.11 2.04
N ALA A 253 -12.84 -6.73 0.80
CA ALA A 253 -13.88 -6.40 -0.17
C ALA A 253 -14.78 -7.60 -0.51
N GLY A 254 -14.25 -8.82 -0.44
CA GLY A 254 -15.00 -10.05 -0.67
C GLY A 254 -15.70 -10.61 0.58
N LEU A 255 -15.45 -10.07 1.77
CA LEU A 255 -16.13 -10.52 3.00
C LEU A 255 -17.59 -10.07 3.08
N SER A 256 -17.98 -9.05 2.32
CA SER A 256 -19.35 -8.54 2.27
C SER A 256 -20.16 -9.07 1.09
N SER A 257 -19.63 -10.03 0.31
CA SER A 257 -20.30 -10.63 -0.84
C SER A 257 -20.78 -12.06 -0.54
N GLU A 258 -21.65 -12.60 -1.41
CA GLU A 258 -22.05 -14.01 -1.40
C GLU A 258 -20.85 -14.97 -1.59
N GLU A 259 -19.68 -14.45 -1.98
CA GLU A 259 -18.44 -15.21 -2.21
C GLU A 259 -17.55 -15.30 -0.95
N ALA A 260 -18.02 -14.85 0.22
CA ALA A 260 -17.21 -14.78 1.45
C ALA A 260 -16.53 -16.11 1.83
N GLU A 261 -17.19 -17.26 1.62
CA GLU A 261 -16.59 -18.57 1.85
C GLU A 261 -15.40 -18.85 0.93
N GLN A 262 -15.53 -18.57 -0.37
CA GLN A 262 -14.46 -18.74 -1.35
C GLN A 262 -13.28 -17.80 -1.05
N VAL A 263 -13.59 -16.57 -0.65
CA VAL A 263 -12.60 -15.54 -0.29
C VAL A 263 -11.82 -15.94 0.98
N ASN A 264 -12.49 -16.57 1.96
CA ASN A 264 -11.84 -17.14 3.14
C ASN A 264 -10.95 -18.34 2.78
N ALA A 265 -11.45 -19.27 1.96
CA ALA A 265 -10.66 -20.42 1.50
C ALA A 265 -9.39 -19.97 0.76
N LEU A 266 -9.52 -19.01 -0.16
CA LEU A 266 -8.38 -18.44 -0.87
C LEU A 266 -7.38 -17.77 0.07
N ARG A 267 -7.86 -17.06 1.11
CA ARG A 267 -6.97 -16.48 2.13
C ARG A 267 -6.21 -17.55 2.90
N ASP A 268 -6.88 -18.63 3.27
CA ASP A 268 -6.24 -19.74 3.99
C ASP A 268 -5.21 -20.45 3.13
N GLU A 269 -5.48 -20.65 1.84
CA GLU A 269 -4.51 -21.14 0.86
C GLU A 269 -3.33 -20.20 0.65
N CYS A 270 -3.48 -18.90 0.92
CA CYS A 270 -2.40 -17.91 0.85
C CYS A 270 -1.55 -17.83 2.12
N LYS A 271 -1.91 -18.51 3.22
CA LYS A 271 -1.08 -18.50 4.44
C LYS A 271 0.25 -19.18 4.17
N ARG A 272 1.34 -18.56 4.61
CA ARG A 272 2.71 -19.06 4.38
C ARG A 272 3.49 -19.05 5.68
N ASP A 273 4.44 -19.96 5.78
CA ASP A 273 5.40 -19.90 6.87
C ASP A 273 6.27 -18.64 6.74
N TRP A 274 6.64 -18.11 7.89
CA TRP A 274 7.51 -16.93 7.95
C TRP A 274 8.92 -17.30 7.51
N THR A 275 9.49 -16.55 6.56
CA THR A 275 10.85 -16.78 6.04
C THR A 275 11.76 -15.59 6.31
N PRO A 276 13.10 -15.80 6.37
CA PRO A 276 14.06 -14.69 6.49
C PRO A 276 13.99 -13.70 5.31
N SER A 277 13.68 -14.18 4.10
CA SER A 277 13.52 -13.31 2.93
C SER A 277 12.29 -12.41 3.03
N MET A 278 11.19 -12.92 3.59
CA MET A 278 9.97 -12.15 3.86
C MET A 278 10.22 -11.04 4.89
N GLU A 279 10.90 -11.35 5.99
CA GLU A 279 11.31 -10.36 7.00
C GLU A 279 12.19 -9.26 6.38
N ALA A 280 13.25 -9.65 5.67
CA ALA A 280 14.18 -8.71 5.05
C ALA A 280 13.48 -7.81 4.02
N LEU A 281 12.53 -8.36 3.27
CA LEU A 281 11.72 -7.61 2.31
C LEU A 281 10.83 -6.57 3.01
N ILE A 282 10.10 -6.96 4.06
CA ILE A 282 9.22 -6.05 4.81
C ILE A 282 10.02 -4.93 5.49
N ALA A 283 11.13 -5.27 6.15
CA ALA A 283 12.02 -4.27 6.74
C ALA A 283 12.62 -3.32 5.69
N SER A 284 13.00 -3.84 4.51
CA SER A 284 13.45 -3.01 3.38
C SER A 284 12.35 -2.08 2.85
N GLN A 285 11.10 -2.55 2.81
CA GLN A 285 9.94 -1.73 2.42
C GLN A 285 9.70 -0.57 3.38
N LEU A 286 9.73 -0.82 4.68
CA LEU A 286 9.62 0.23 5.70
C LEU A 286 10.76 1.25 5.57
N ARG A 287 12.01 0.79 5.44
CA ARG A 287 13.19 1.66 5.22
C ARG A 287 13.13 2.46 3.93
N ARG A 288 12.60 1.88 2.85
CA ARG A 288 12.43 2.62 1.59
C ARG A 288 11.33 3.65 1.73
N ALA A 289 10.18 3.26 2.28
CA ALA A 289 9.02 4.13 2.38
C ALA A 289 9.27 5.32 3.32
N ARG A 290 10.03 5.14 4.41
CA ARG A 290 10.32 6.24 5.35
C ARG A 290 11.14 7.37 4.73
N ARG A 291 11.77 7.16 3.57
CA ARG A 291 12.45 8.24 2.85
C ARG A 291 11.50 9.23 2.18
N TRP A 292 10.20 8.88 2.07
CA TRP A 292 9.26 9.57 1.17
C TRP A 292 7.93 9.94 1.82
N PHE A 293 7.67 9.51 3.06
CA PHE A 293 6.40 9.72 3.74
C PHE A 293 6.60 10.27 5.14
N ASP A 294 5.75 11.20 5.53
CA ASP A 294 5.78 11.75 6.88
C ASP A 294 5.36 10.68 7.90
N VAL A 295 4.35 9.88 7.57
CA VAL A 295 3.86 8.79 8.42
C VAL A 295 3.74 7.48 7.66
N LEU A 296 4.32 6.43 8.22
CA LEU A 296 4.05 5.05 7.84
C LEU A 296 3.27 4.35 8.94
N ILE A 297 2.23 3.60 8.58
CA ILE A 297 1.48 2.76 9.51
C ILE A 297 1.80 1.30 9.18
N ALA A 298 2.48 0.60 10.07
CA ALA A 298 2.81 -0.81 9.93
C ALA A 298 1.76 -1.66 10.69
N ASP A 299 0.94 -2.41 9.97
CA ASP A 299 0.05 -3.42 10.56
C ASP A 299 0.87 -4.67 10.88
N LEU A 300 1.27 -4.84 12.14
CA LEU A 300 2.26 -5.83 12.56
C LEU A 300 1.60 -7.21 12.82
N PRO A 301 2.34 -8.32 12.58
CA PRO A 301 1.82 -9.65 12.86
C PRO A 301 1.58 -9.88 14.35
N GLY A 302 0.62 -10.73 14.68
CA GLY A 302 0.29 -11.07 16.07
C GLY A 302 1.27 -12.04 16.76
N GLY A 303 2.27 -12.57 16.05
CA GLY A 303 3.21 -13.58 16.57
C GLY A 303 2.78 -15.04 16.34
N LYS A 304 3.45 -15.99 17.00
CA LYS A 304 3.15 -17.44 16.97
C LYS A 304 2.40 -17.85 18.24
N HIS A 305 1.07 -17.95 18.12
CA HIS A 305 0.17 -18.30 19.24
C HIS A 305 -0.13 -19.79 19.37
N ASN A 306 0.34 -20.60 18.41
CA ASN A 306 0.30 -22.05 18.49
C ASN A 306 1.42 -22.64 19.38
N GLN A 307 2.34 -21.82 19.87
CA GLN A 307 3.41 -22.23 20.78
C GLN A 307 3.03 -21.93 22.25
N LYS A 308 3.61 -22.69 23.18
CA LYS A 308 3.40 -22.52 24.63
C LYS A 308 4.75 -22.26 25.32
N PRO A 309 5.00 -21.05 25.87
CA PRO A 309 4.12 -19.87 25.82
C PRO A 309 4.05 -19.25 24.40
N PRO A 310 3.00 -18.48 24.08
CA PRO A 310 2.91 -17.74 22.82
C PRO A 310 4.09 -16.80 22.60
N GLN A 311 4.64 -16.78 21.39
CA GLN A 311 5.73 -15.88 21.00
C GLN A 311 5.18 -14.69 20.24
N ARG A 312 5.18 -13.50 20.85
CA ARG A 312 4.66 -12.26 20.24
C ARG A 312 5.60 -11.67 19.20
N ILE A 313 6.91 -11.75 19.46
CA ILE A 313 7.98 -11.48 18.50
C ILE A 313 8.82 -12.76 18.38
N PRO A 314 8.41 -13.70 17.52
CA PRO A 314 9.19 -14.90 17.23
C PRO A 314 10.57 -14.57 16.64
N ALA A 315 11.53 -15.48 16.81
CA ALA A 315 12.83 -15.36 16.17
C ALA A 315 12.71 -15.16 14.64
N GLY A 316 13.46 -14.21 14.11
CA GLY A 316 13.42 -13.83 12.69
C GLY A 316 12.36 -12.79 12.31
N ARG A 317 11.76 -12.10 13.29
CA ARG A 317 10.81 -10.98 13.12
C ARG A 317 11.32 -9.65 13.68
N GLU A 318 12.57 -9.59 14.10
CA GLU A 318 13.11 -8.48 14.87
C GLU A 318 13.46 -7.27 14.00
N GLN A 319 13.82 -7.47 12.73
CA GLN A 319 14.28 -6.40 11.84
C GLN A 319 13.15 -5.41 11.54
N MET A 320 11.95 -5.89 11.20
CA MET A 320 10.82 -5.01 10.93
C MET A 320 10.39 -4.24 12.19
N PHE A 321 10.44 -4.87 13.37
CA PHE A 321 10.10 -4.22 14.63
C PHE A 321 11.09 -3.11 14.99
N ARG A 322 12.37 -3.23 14.62
CA ARG A 322 13.37 -2.17 14.80
C ARG A 322 13.09 -0.92 13.98
N GLU A 323 12.37 -1.04 12.86
CA GLU A 323 11.99 0.10 12.02
C GLU A 323 10.86 0.94 12.62
N ILE A 324 10.19 0.48 13.68
CA ILE A 324 9.04 1.14 14.30
C ILE A 324 9.49 2.22 15.27
N ASP A 325 9.09 3.48 15.07
CA ASP A 325 9.45 4.59 15.95
C ASP A 325 8.48 4.72 17.15
N ALA A 326 7.22 4.33 16.99
CA ALA A 326 6.20 4.30 18.05
C ALA A 326 5.20 3.15 17.85
N LEU A 327 4.69 2.58 18.95
CA LEU A 327 3.80 1.43 18.97
C LEU A 327 2.45 1.77 19.58
N ILE A 328 1.40 1.31 18.93
CA ILE A 328 0.04 1.20 19.46
C ILE A 328 -0.21 -0.28 19.72
N LEU A 329 -0.52 -0.62 20.95
CA LEU A 329 -0.82 -1.98 21.37
C LEU A 329 -2.33 -2.17 21.55
N LEU A 330 -2.91 -3.10 20.78
CA LEU A 330 -4.30 -3.55 20.92
C LEU A 330 -4.31 -4.78 21.83
N ASP A 331 -4.76 -4.59 23.06
CA ASP A 331 -4.84 -5.62 24.09
C ASP A 331 -6.23 -6.26 24.16
N ASP A 332 -6.33 -7.45 24.77
CA ASP A 332 -7.62 -8.06 25.11
C ASP A 332 -8.21 -7.38 26.35
N GLU A 333 -9.46 -6.95 26.26
CA GLU A 333 -10.20 -6.43 27.41
C GLU A 333 -10.42 -7.48 28.51
N GLU A 334 -10.76 -8.71 28.15
CA GLU A 334 -11.10 -9.76 29.12
C GLU A 334 -9.87 -10.44 29.69
N ASN A 335 -8.84 -10.63 28.85
CA ASN A 335 -7.64 -11.40 29.18
C ASN A 335 -6.37 -10.62 28.82
N SER A 336 -6.13 -9.51 29.53
CA SER A 336 -5.02 -8.60 29.24
C SER A 336 -3.68 -9.33 29.03
N THR A 337 -3.03 -8.99 27.93
CA THR A 337 -1.74 -9.51 27.47
C THR A 337 -0.67 -8.44 27.38
N GLU A 338 -0.95 -7.21 27.83
CA GLU A 338 -0.02 -6.07 27.82
C GLU A 338 1.34 -6.45 28.43
N SER A 339 1.35 -7.08 29.61
CA SER A 339 2.59 -7.45 30.30
C SER A 339 3.46 -8.42 29.49
N HIS A 340 2.84 -9.32 28.71
CA HIS A 340 3.55 -10.24 27.84
C HIS A 340 4.13 -9.54 26.60
N TRP A 341 3.41 -8.57 26.03
CA TRP A 341 3.91 -7.73 24.94
C TRP A 341 5.07 -6.86 25.40
N ARG A 342 4.96 -6.21 26.56
CA ARG A 342 6.04 -5.44 27.18
C ARG A 342 7.31 -6.26 27.34
N ARG A 343 7.18 -7.47 27.90
CA ARG A 343 8.32 -8.39 28.04
C ARG A 343 8.93 -8.80 26.70
N ALA A 344 8.10 -9.08 25.69
CA ALA A 344 8.62 -9.44 24.36
C ALA A 344 9.37 -8.26 23.71
N LEU A 345 8.85 -7.04 23.85
CA LEU A 345 9.48 -5.82 23.34
C LEU A 345 10.75 -5.45 24.10
N SER A 346 10.78 -5.65 25.42
CA SER A 346 11.92 -5.29 26.28
C SER A 346 13.17 -6.12 25.98
N VAL A 347 12.99 -7.41 25.62
CA VAL A 347 14.07 -8.28 25.13
C VAL A 347 14.79 -7.69 23.90
N HIS A 348 14.10 -6.84 23.13
CA HIS A 348 14.64 -6.18 21.94
C HIS A 348 14.94 -4.69 22.15
N GLY A 349 14.77 -4.16 23.37
CA GLY A 349 14.94 -2.73 23.65
C GLY A 349 13.92 -1.85 22.93
N LEU A 350 12.67 -2.32 22.81
CA LEU A 350 11.58 -1.65 22.10
C LEU A 350 10.38 -1.32 23.00
N GLU A 351 10.45 -1.62 24.31
CA GLU A 351 9.32 -1.43 25.23
C GLU A 351 8.94 0.04 25.41
N ASP A 352 9.93 0.92 25.42
CA ASP A 352 9.80 2.38 25.49
C ASP A 352 9.10 3.00 24.28
N ARG A 353 8.97 2.24 23.18
CA ARG A 353 8.23 2.65 22.00
C ARG A 353 6.71 2.53 22.15
N ILE A 354 6.19 1.88 23.20
CA ILE A 354 4.75 1.81 23.44
C ILE A 354 4.21 3.21 23.79
N ALA A 355 3.49 3.81 22.84
CA ALA A 355 2.87 5.12 23.00
C ALA A 355 1.42 5.00 23.48
N VAL A 356 0.72 3.97 23.02
CA VAL A 356 -0.73 3.78 23.26
C VAL A 356 -1.02 2.32 23.58
N VAL A 357 -1.90 2.06 24.56
CA VAL A 357 -2.49 0.76 24.83
C VAL A 357 -4.01 0.87 24.81
N LEU A 358 -4.67 0.16 23.90
CA LEU A 358 -6.12 0.12 23.76
C LEU A 358 -6.65 -1.27 24.11
N ARG A 359 -7.51 -1.37 25.11
CA ARG A 359 -8.25 -2.60 25.42
C ARG A 359 -9.35 -2.78 24.39
N SER A 360 -9.17 -3.75 23.50
CA SER A 360 -10.13 -4.09 22.45
C SER A 360 -11.11 -5.14 22.95
N GLY A 361 -12.39 -4.77 22.94
CA GLY A 361 -13.52 -5.65 23.24
C GLY A 361 -14.60 -5.57 22.16
N SER A 362 -15.60 -6.44 22.25
CA SER A 362 -16.89 -6.34 21.52
C SER A 362 -16.78 -5.82 20.08
N PRO A 363 -16.23 -6.60 19.14
CA PRO A 363 -16.00 -6.13 17.76
C PRO A 363 -17.28 -5.82 16.99
N TRP A 364 -18.45 -6.24 17.48
CA TRP A 364 -19.75 -6.07 16.83
C TRP A 364 -20.57 -4.89 17.38
N ASP A 365 -20.05 -4.14 18.35
CA ASP A 365 -20.74 -2.97 18.90
C ASP A 365 -20.98 -1.89 17.83
N ILE A 366 -22.17 -1.28 17.88
CA ILE A 366 -22.59 -0.18 17.01
C ILE A 366 -23.29 0.89 17.90
N PRO A 367 -22.83 2.15 17.90
CA PRO A 367 -21.64 2.66 17.19
C PRO A 367 -20.35 2.08 17.76
N ALA A 368 -19.27 2.14 17.00
CA ALA A 368 -17.94 1.86 17.52
C ALA A 368 -17.54 2.99 18.47
N THR A 369 -16.79 2.64 19.52
CA THR A 369 -16.39 3.61 20.55
C THR A 369 -14.90 3.53 20.80
N LEU A 370 -14.30 4.68 21.09
CA LEU A 370 -12.91 4.80 21.53
C LEU A 370 -12.86 5.84 22.67
N THR A 371 -12.60 5.37 23.89
CA THR A 371 -12.49 6.22 25.08
C THR A 371 -11.07 6.17 25.62
N LEU A 372 -10.51 7.32 25.97
CA LEU A 372 -9.18 7.43 26.56
C LEU A 372 -9.31 7.71 28.06
N GLU A 373 -8.59 6.93 28.86
CA GLU A 373 -8.61 6.96 30.33
C GLU A 373 -7.40 7.71 30.90
N SER A 374 -6.26 7.70 30.20
CA SER A 374 -5.05 8.41 30.58
C SER A 374 -4.30 8.92 29.35
N LEU A 375 -3.79 10.15 29.46
CA LEU A 375 -2.94 10.81 28.46
C LEU A 375 -1.51 11.07 28.97
N GLU A 376 -1.23 10.82 30.26
CA GLU A 376 0.10 11.02 30.83
C GLU A 376 0.99 9.80 30.58
N GLY A 377 2.14 10.01 29.93
CA GLY A 377 3.07 8.95 29.55
C GLY A 377 2.50 8.07 28.44
N VAL A 378 2.17 6.81 28.77
CA VAL A 378 1.54 5.88 27.82
C VAL A 378 0.04 6.13 27.82
N CYS A 379 -0.49 6.59 26.68
CA CYS A 379 -1.91 6.81 26.50
C CYS A 379 -2.66 5.48 26.62
N ARG A 380 -3.73 5.45 27.41
CA ARG A 380 -4.54 4.24 27.63
C ARG A 380 -6.00 4.49 27.35
N GLY A 381 -6.67 3.47 26.82
CA GLY A 381 -8.09 3.55 26.51
C GLY A 381 -8.75 2.21 26.25
N ARG A 382 -10.03 2.28 25.92
CA ARG A 382 -10.88 1.16 25.50
C ARG A 382 -11.40 1.42 24.08
N ILE A 383 -11.44 0.37 23.26
CA ILE A 383 -11.96 0.44 21.90
C ILE A 383 -12.92 -0.73 21.62
N THR A 384 -14.07 -0.44 21.00
CA THR A 384 -15.07 -1.44 20.59
C THR A 384 -15.52 -1.24 19.14
N GLY A 385 -16.26 -2.19 18.57
CA GLY A 385 -16.83 -2.05 17.22
C GLY A 385 -15.84 -2.20 16.07
N LEU A 386 -14.64 -2.75 16.31
CA LEU A 386 -13.60 -3.01 15.29
C LEU A 386 -13.94 -4.21 14.38
N ASN A 387 -15.08 -4.11 13.69
CA ASN A 387 -15.57 -5.11 12.75
C ASN A 387 -14.88 -4.99 11.38
N ARG A 388 -14.39 -6.12 10.83
CA ARG A 388 -13.75 -6.16 9.50
C ARG A 388 -14.69 -5.85 8.33
N GLY A 389 -15.99 -6.00 8.53
CA GLY A 389 -17.02 -5.70 7.52
C GLY A 389 -17.47 -4.24 7.50
N ARG A 390 -17.05 -3.41 8.47
CA ARG A 390 -17.40 -1.99 8.50
C ARG A 390 -16.40 -1.14 7.73
N ASP A 391 -16.87 -0.04 7.16
CA ASP A 391 -16.02 0.87 6.40
C ASP A 391 -15.10 1.67 7.35
N PRO A 392 -13.78 1.76 7.06
CA PRO A 392 -12.86 2.52 7.93
C PRO A 392 -13.23 3.99 8.12
N SER A 393 -13.91 4.63 7.14
CA SER A 393 -14.35 6.02 7.28
C SER A 393 -15.52 6.19 8.24
N GLU A 394 -16.40 5.19 8.30
CA GLU A 394 -17.50 5.15 9.27
C GLU A 394 -16.94 5.03 10.68
N LEU A 395 -16.08 4.04 10.91
CA LEU A 395 -15.41 3.83 12.20
C LEU A 395 -14.60 5.06 12.63
N GLY A 396 -13.85 5.65 11.70
CA GLY A 396 -13.04 6.84 11.98
C GLY A 396 -13.86 8.07 12.36
N ARG A 397 -15.05 8.25 11.77
CA ARG A 397 -15.99 9.32 12.16
C ARG A 397 -16.52 9.12 13.57
N GLU A 398 -16.87 7.88 13.95
CA GLU A 398 -17.37 7.55 15.29
C GLU A 398 -16.32 7.75 16.39
N MET A 399 -15.02 7.65 16.06
CA MET A 399 -13.90 7.73 17.00
C MET A 399 -13.09 9.04 16.93
N GLN A 400 -13.52 10.02 16.13
CA GLN A 400 -12.68 11.14 15.71
C GLN A 400 -12.00 11.89 16.85
N ASP A 401 -12.75 12.22 17.91
CA ASP A 401 -12.25 13.05 19.01
C ASP A 401 -11.06 12.40 19.73
N SER A 402 -11.09 11.07 19.85
CA SER A 402 -10.04 10.30 20.51
C SER A 402 -8.85 10.01 19.58
N LEU A 403 -9.06 9.98 18.26
CA LEU A 403 -7.97 9.75 17.29
C LEU A 403 -6.93 10.88 17.31
N ASP A 404 -7.36 12.12 17.52
CA ASP A 404 -6.47 13.28 17.60
C ASP A 404 -5.48 13.16 18.77
N ALA A 405 -5.97 12.74 19.94
CA ALA A 405 -5.14 12.49 21.12
C ALA A 405 -4.20 11.30 20.92
N ILE A 406 -4.65 10.23 20.23
CA ILE A 406 -3.78 9.10 19.85
C ILE A 406 -2.63 9.59 18.97
N TRP A 407 -2.90 10.41 17.96
CA TRP A 407 -1.84 10.95 17.11
C TRP A 407 -0.84 11.78 17.91
N GLN A 408 -1.31 12.65 18.81
CA GLN A 408 -0.42 13.44 19.67
C GLN A 408 0.51 12.54 20.51
N ALA A 409 -0.03 11.50 21.16
CA ALA A 409 0.74 10.56 21.96
C ALA A 409 1.78 9.79 21.12
N VAL A 410 1.38 9.31 19.94
CA VAL A 410 2.26 8.59 19.00
C VAL A 410 3.38 9.48 18.49
N MET A 411 3.06 10.72 18.11
CA MET A 411 4.03 11.69 17.59
C MET A 411 5.06 12.05 18.66
N ALA A 412 4.62 12.30 19.89
CA ALA A 412 5.49 12.61 21.03
C ALA A 412 6.41 11.43 21.39
N SER A 413 5.88 10.21 21.44
CA SER A 413 6.67 9.00 21.66
C SER A 413 7.74 8.81 20.57
N ALA A 414 7.36 9.01 19.31
CA ALA A 414 8.29 8.92 18.19
C ALA A 414 9.38 10.02 18.20
N GLU A 415 9.14 11.18 18.83
CA GLU A 415 10.20 12.20 19.03
C GLU A 415 11.21 11.73 20.06
N HIS A 416 10.71 11.20 21.17
CA HIS A 416 11.53 10.74 22.29
C HIS A 416 12.46 9.58 21.88
N ASN A 417 11.93 8.63 21.11
CA ASN A 417 12.62 7.38 20.77
C ASN A 417 13.51 7.47 19.53
N ARG A 418 13.57 8.63 18.87
CA ARG A 418 14.43 8.79 17.71
C ARG A 418 15.91 8.73 18.12
N PRO A 419 16.74 7.93 17.45
CA PRO A 419 18.17 8.04 17.59
C PRO A 419 18.55 9.49 17.28
N ARG A 420 19.22 10.18 18.22
CA ARG A 420 19.81 11.48 17.93
C ARG A 420 20.75 11.27 16.75
N GLN A 421 20.38 11.76 15.57
CA GLN A 421 21.25 11.71 14.40
C GLN A 421 22.47 12.56 14.74
N PHE A 422 23.64 11.93 14.83
CA PHE A 422 24.94 12.59 14.99
C PHE A 422 25.43 13.11 13.64
#